data_AF-A0A2V6GPD5-F1
#
_entry.id   AF-A0A2V6GPD5-F1
#
_cell.length_a   1.000
_cell.length_b   1.000
_cell.length_c   1.000
_cell.angle_alpha   90.00
_cell.angle_beta   90.00
_cell.angle_gamma   90.00
#
_symmetry.space_group_name_H-M   'P 1'
#
loop_
_entity.id
_entity.type
_entity.pdbx_description
1 polymer ?
#
loop_
_entity_poly.entity_id
_entity_poly.type
_entity_poly.pdbx_seq_one_letter_code
_entity_poly.pdbx_strand_id
1 'polypeptide(L)'
;MAILIDETKRVLVQGITGREGRARTRLMREYGTNVVAGVTPSKGGENVLGVPVFNSPQDAVNSLGKIDISVLFVPAAGVKDAAIAAIEAGIKLTVLVPDRVPVWDAMQIAAAAKANGAMFVGPNTLGVLSPGKGVVGMIGGRAESARQWFKPGIPKGVGVISRSGGMASSIGYYLGQAGVRISTIAHIGGDAVLGIRIPDAALMFEADPLTEAIVIFGEIGSSQEEELAQLIRDRKITKPVIAYIGGKAAREGTRFSHAGAIIEGGRGTHAGKVKALREAGAIVVDAFGELPDAVVEILKKMKGQSLMSEADKNAVWNTAITRVEPNRVAVRGYDIAELMGRASFGAAAYLILTGELPKPEVARLMDAILVSSIDHGATPPSALAARTVASTGASLSAAVAAGIMSINRHHGGAIEDCARQLKKIADRAASESISMDEAAARTLAAMKEAGDRMPGFGHRYHTRDPRAARLFELAREAGVDGPYMKAARAVEKSFADAKKALPINVDGAIGAILSDLGMNPAAFNGIFMIART
;
A
#
# COMPACT_ATOMS: atom_id res chain seq x y z
N MET A 1 13.39 -22.37 6.41
CA MET A 1 14.45 -21.40 6.73
C MET A 1 14.15 -20.15 5.91
N ALA A 2 14.98 -19.12 5.92
CA ALA A 2 14.96 -18.12 4.85
C ALA A 2 16.39 -17.98 4.36
N ILE A 3 16.60 -17.66 3.09
CA ILE A 3 17.96 -17.50 2.58
C ILE A 3 18.44 -16.07 2.85
N LEU A 4 19.69 -15.95 3.29
CA LEU A 4 20.44 -14.69 3.49
C LEU A 4 19.91 -13.74 4.59
N ILE A 5 18.62 -13.46 4.66
CA ILE A 5 18.02 -12.52 5.61
C ILE A 5 16.79 -13.12 6.33
N ASP A 6 16.77 -12.96 7.65
CA ASP A 6 15.66 -13.23 8.55
C ASP A 6 15.69 -12.24 9.73
N GLU A 7 14.70 -12.33 10.63
CA GLU A 7 14.53 -11.45 11.79
C GLU A 7 15.66 -11.57 12.83
N THR A 8 16.45 -12.65 12.80
CA THR A 8 17.56 -12.88 13.74
C THR A 8 18.85 -12.18 13.30
N LYS A 9 18.97 -11.83 12.02
CA LYS A 9 20.20 -11.24 11.46
C LYS A 9 20.39 -9.81 11.93
N ARG A 10 21.59 -9.52 12.43
CA ARG A 10 22.00 -8.16 12.81
C ARG A 10 22.62 -7.45 11.61
N VAL A 11 22.04 -6.32 11.22
CA VAL A 11 22.39 -5.59 10.00
C VAL A 11 23.11 -4.27 10.31
N LEU A 12 24.23 -4.03 9.64
CA LEU A 12 24.97 -2.78 9.61
C LEU A 12 24.74 -2.04 8.28
N VAL A 13 24.57 -0.72 8.34
CA VAL A 13 24.35 0.13 7.16
C VAL A 13 25.54 1.05 6.93
N GLN A 14 26.28 0.85 5.84
CA GLN A 14 27.34 1.77 5.43
C GLN A 14 26.77 2.89 4.55
N GLY A 15 27.14 4.14 4.84
CA GLY A 15 26.55 5.32 4.21
C GLY A 15 25.23 5.78 4.84
N ILE A 16 24.94 5.36 6.07
CA ILE A 16 23.67 5.62 6.79
C ILE A 16 23.28 7.11 6.87
N THR A 17 24.26 8.01 6.96
CA THR A 17 24.00 9.46 7.08
C THR A 17 23.68 10.11 5.73
N GLY A 18 23.94 9.41 4.62
CA GLY A 18 23.58 9.85 3.27
C GLY A 18 22.08 9.74 3.00
N ARG A 19 21.60 10.44 1.97
CA ARG A 19 20.17 10.47 1.59
C ARG A 19 19.60 9.07 1.37
N GLU A 20 20.26 8.26 0.53
CA GLU A 20 19.80 6.89 0.26
C GLU A 20 19.95 5.99 1.48
N GLY A 21 21.10 6.02 2.17
CA GLY A 21 21.31 5.23 3.39
C GLY A 21 20.24 5.49 4.46
N ARG A 22 19.89 6.75 4.70
CA ARG A 22 18.81 7.12 5.64
C ARG A 22 17.44 6.65 5.17
N ALA A 23 17.12 6.83 3.89
CA ALA A 23 15.84 6.39 3.34
C ALA A 23 15.66 4.87 3.41
N ARG A 24 16.69 4.10 3.06
CA ARG A 24 16.64 2.63 3.08
C ARG A 24 16.76 2.06 4.48
N THR A 25 17.49 2.71 5.38
CA THR A 25 17.47 2.35 6.81
C THR A 25 16.05 2.47 7.39
N ARG A 26 15.32 3.54 7.04
CA ARG A 26 13.92 3.69 7.44
C ARG A 26 13.06 2.53 6.93
N LEU A 27 13.13 2.23 5.63
CA LEU A 27 12.44 1.07 5.04
C LEU A 27 12.74 -0.21 5.82
N MET A 28 14.02 -0.55 6.01
CA MET A 28 14.44 -1.80 6.63
C MET A 28 13.89 -1.91 8.05
N ARG A 29 14.02 -0.85 8.86
CA ARG A 29 13.51 -0.83 10.24
C ARG A 29 12.00 -0.88 10.30
N GLU A 30 11.31 -0.09 9.49
CA GLU A 30 9.84 -0.09 9.41
C GLU A 30 9.29 -1.43 8.92
N TYR A 31 10.05 -2.19 8.12
CA TYR A 31 9.68 -3.52 7.68
C TYR A 31 9.88 -4.60 8.78
N GLY A 32 10.84 -4.38 9.69
CA GLY A 32 11.13 -5.28 10.81
C GLY A 32 12.57 -5.80 10.84
N THR A 33 13.45 -5.35 9.94
CA THR A 33 14.86 -5.75 9.93
C THR A 33 15.60 -5.20 11.16
N ASN A 34 16.38 -6.04 11.82
CA ASN A 34 17.19 -5.67 12.98
C ASN A 34 18.46 -4.91 12.57
N VAL A 35 18.29 -3.61 12.27
CA VAL A 35 19.41 -2.69 11.99
C VAL A 35 20.04 -2.22 13.30
N VAL A 36 21.28 -2.64 13.55
CA VAL A 36 21.98 -2.43 14.83
C VAL A 36 23.06 -1.36 14.78
N ALA A 37 23.60 -1.07 13.59
CA ALA A 37 24.70 -0.13 13.43
C ALA A 37 24.63 0.61 12.11
N GLY A 38 25.12 1.84 12.12
CA GLY A 38 25.43 2.62 10.94
C GLY A 38 26.93 2.88 10.86
N VAL A 39 27.46 3.05 9.66
CA VAL A 39 28.84 3.48 9.44
C VAL A 39 28.85 4.68 8.50
N THR A 40 29.53 5.73 8.92
CA THR A 40 29.97 6.81 8.03
C THR A 40 31.30 7.34 8.56
N PRO A 41 32.38 7.25 7.76
CA PRO A 41 33.68 7.79 8.18
C PRO A 41 33.58 9.25 8.64
N SER A 42 34.30 9.57 9.70
CA SER A 42 34.34 10.89 10.35
C SER A 42 33.03 11.33 11.01
N LYS A 43 32.03 10.46 11.12
CA LYS A 43 30.73 10.73 11.79
C LYS A 43 30.41 9.73 12.90
N GLY A 44 31.41 9.01 13.41
CA GLY A 44 31.26 8.15 14.58
C GLY A 44 30.76 8.93 15.80
N GLY A 45 29.82 8.33 16.55
CA GLY A 45 29.15 8.95 17.70
C GLY A 45 27.80 9.58 17.37
N GLU A 46 27.46 9.78 16.09
CA GLU A 46 26.13 10.22 15.70
C GLU A 46 25.05 9.14 15.90
N ASN A 47 23.79 9.56 15.80
CA ASN A 47 22.64 8.66 15.79
C ASN A 47 21.73 8.97 14.61
N VAL A 48 21.38 7.96 13.81
CA VAL A 48 20.45 8.10 12.68
C VAL A 48 19.27 7.18 12.88
N LEU A 49 18.07 7.75 13.02
CA LEU A 49 16.82 7.01 13.24
C LEU A 49 16.86 6.12 14.50
N GLY A 50 17.62 6.46 15.53
CA GLY A 50 17.80 5.59 16.69
C GLY A 50 18.90 4.54 16.54
N VAL A 51 19.66 4.53 15.43
CA VAL A 51 20.78 3.62 15.18
C VAL A 51 22.11 4.34 15.43
N PRO A 52 23.02 3.80 16.27
CA PRO A 52 24.34 4.39 16.51
C PRO A 52 25.22 4.34 15.26
N VAL A 53 25.98 5.41 15.02
CA VAL A 53 26.90 5.54 13.88
C VAL A 53 28.35 5.38 14.34
N PHE A 54 29.12 4.58 13.62
CA PHE A 54 30.54 4.32 13.86
C PHE A 54 31.39 4.83 12.69
N ASN A 55 32.70 5.00 12.93
CA ASN A 55 33.64 5.41 11.89
C ASN A 55 34.00 4.25 10.94
N SER A 56 34.06 3.02 11.46
CA SER A 56 34.36 1.82 10.67
C SER A 56 33.47 0.63 11.04
N PRO A 57 33.35 -0.40 10.16
CA PRO A 57 32.71 -1.66 10.50
C PRO A 57 33.38 -2.37 11.68
N GLN A 58 34.71 -2.29 11.80
CA GLN A 58 35.46 -2.89 12.90
C GLN A 58 35.08 -2.27 14.25
N ASP A 59 34.92 -0.95 14.31
CA ASP A 59 34.47 -0.27 15.55
C ASP A 59 33.08 -0.75 15.97
N ALA A 60 32.17 -0.90 14.99
CA ALA A 60 30.82 -1.39 15.25
C ALA A 60 30.83 -2.84 15.77
N VAL A 61 31.65 -3.72 15.17
CA VAL A 61 31.79 -5.11 15.63
C VAL A 61 32.45 -5.17 17.02
N ASN A 62 33.47 -4.37 17.28
CA ASN A 62 34.13 -4.30 18.59
C ASN A 62 33.15 -3.84 19.68
N SER A 63 32.28 -2.87 19.37
CA SER A 63 31.33 -2.31 20.33
C SER A 63 30.09 -3.17 20.53
N LEU A 64 29.56 -3.77 19.46
CA LEU A 64 28.26 -4.44 19.47
C LEU A 64 28.34 -5.96 19.36
N GLY A 65 29.54 -6.52 19.16
CA GLY A 65 29.77 -7.93 18.89
C GLY A 65 29.42 -8.34 17.46
N LYS A 66 29.05 -9.61 17.27
CA LYS A 66 28.78 -10.19 15.95
C LYS A 66 27.72 -9.42 15.16
N ILE A 67 28.05 -9.04 13.93
CA ILE A 67 27.13 -8.47 12.93
C ILE A 67 27.11 -9.43 11.74
N ASP A 68 25.93 -9.78 11.24
CA ASP A 68 25.79 -10.82 10.21
C ASP A 68 25.88 -10.25 8.80
N ILE A 69 25.34 -9.04 8.58
CA ILE A 69 25.18 -8.44 7.25
C ILE A 69 25.60 -6.97 7.24
N SER A 70 26.30 -6.55 6.20
CA SER A 70 26.59 -5.14 5.91
C SER A 70 25.99 -4.73 4.57
N VAL A 71 25.08 -3.75 4.57
CA VAL A 71 24.48 -3.19 3.35
C VAL A 71 25.08 -1.83 3.03
N LEU A 72 25.51 -1.67 1.78
CA LEU A 72 26.32 -0.55 1.34
C LEU A 72 25.48 0.42 0.50
N PHE A 73 25.21 1.61 1.05
CA PHE A 73 24.63 2.75 0.33
C PHE A 73 25.65 3.88 0.15
N VAL A 74 26.83 3.50 -0.35
CA VAL A 74 27.95 4.41 -0.66
C VAL A 74 28.04 4.66 -2.17
N PRO A 75 28.71 5.72 -2.66
CA PRO A 75 28.96 5.88 -4.10
C PRO A 75 29.76 4.71 -4.68
N ALA A 76 29.58 4.39 -5.96
CA ALA A 76 30.24 3.26 -6.63
C ALA A 76 31.77 3.23 -6.44
N ALA A 77 32.42 4.40 -6.52
CA ALA A 77 33.87 4.55 -6.32
C ALA A 77 34.34 4.16 -4.90
N GLY A 78 33.45 4.17 -3.90
CA GLY A 78 33.77 3.80 -2.52
C GLY A 78 33.32 2.39 -2.13
N VAL A 79 32.71 1.62 -3.03
CA VAL A 79 32.15 0.30 -2.71
C VAL A 79 33.22 -0.70 -2.33
N LYS A 80 34.37 -0.71 -3.02
CA LYS A 80 35.46 -1.63 -2.73
C LYS A 80 35.93 -1.52 -1.28
N ASP A 81 36.34 -0.33 -0.87
CA ASP A 81 36.93 -0.11 0.44
C ASP A 81 35.90 -0.39 1.54
N ALA A 82 34.64 0.03 1.35
CA ALA A 82 33.55 -0.27 2.27
C ALA A 82 33.26 -1.78 2.38
N ALA A 83 33.27 -2.52 1.27
CA ALA A 83 32.99 -3.95 1.26
C ALA A 83 34.12 -4.75 1.92
N ILE A 84 35.38 -4.45 1.56
CA ILE A 84 36.56 -5.11 2.11
C ILE A 84 36.66 -4.83 3.61
N ALA A 85 36.47 -3.59 4.07
CA ALA A 85 36.48 -3.26 5.49
C ALA A 85 35.42 -4.02 6.30
N ALA A 86 34.23 -4.23 5.74
CA ALA A 86 33.19 -5.04 6.40
C ALA A 86 33.57 -6.54 6.45
N ILE A 87 34.15 -7.07 5.38
CA ILE A 87 34.60 -8.47 5.29
C ILE A 87 35.72 -8.74 6.29
N GLU A 88 36.72 -7.86 6.35
CA GLU A 88 37.86 -7.94 7.28
C GLU A 88 37.42 -7.80 8.74
N ALA A 89 36.37 -7.02 9.01
CA ALA A 89 35.72 -6.97 10.32
C ALA A 89 34.94 -8.25 10.71
N GLY A 90 34.95 -9.28 9.85
CA GLY A 90 34.35 -10.58 10.10
C GLY A 90 32.88 -10.72 9.68
N ILE A 91 32.30 -9.71 9.01
CA ILE A 91 30.92 -9.75 8.52
C ILE A 91 30.84 -10.68 7.30
N LYS A 92 30.01 -11.73 7.38
CA LYS A 92 29.99 -12.82 6.38
C LYS A 92 29.15 -12.56 5.14
N LEU A 93 28.29 -11.53 5.15
CA LEU A 93 27.50 -11.14 3.98
C LEU A 93 27.55 -9.63 3.76
N THR A 94 27.96 -9.20 2.56
CA THR A 94 27.83 -7.80 2.13
C THR A 94 26.79 -7.65 1.02
N VAL A 95 26.05 -6.54 1.00
CA VAL A 95 25.03 -6.25 -0.03
C VAL A 95 25.39 -4.96 -0.74
N LEU A 96 25.80 -5.07 -2.00
CA LEU A 96 26.43 -4.01 -2.80
C LEU A 96 25.38 -3.36 -3.70
N VAL A 97 24.68 -2.38 -3.15
CA VAL A 97 23.59 -1.70 -3.85
C VAL A 97 24.03 -0.87 -5.07
N PRO A 98 25.19 -0.17 -5.05
CA PRO A 98 25.53 0.77 -6.12
C PRO A 98 25.69 0.09 -7.49
N ASP A 99 25.22 0.79 -8.52
CA ASP A 99 25.41 0.44 -9.93
C ASP A 99 26.77 0.95 -10.45
N ARG A 100 27.26 0.33 -11.54
CA ARG A 100 28.50 0.66 -12.23
C ARG A 100 29.73 0.59 -11.35
N VAL A 101 29.82 -0.44 -10.51
CA VAL A 101 31.06 -0.72 -9.79
C VAL A 101 32.11 -1.16 -10.81
N PRO A 102 33.33 -0.59 -10.79
CA PRO A 102 34.39 -1.01 -11.70
C PRO A 102 34.63 -2.53 -11.61
N VAL A 103 34.79 -3.18 -12.76
CA VAL A 103 34.98 -4.64 -12.83
C VAL A 103 36.15 -5.10 -11.96
N TRP A 104 37.27 -4.35 -11.99
CA TRP A 104 38.44 -4.64 -11.17
C TRP A 104 38.14 -4.56 -9.67
N ASP A 105 37.39 -3.55 -9.24
CA ASP A 105 36.99 -3.40 -7.84
C ASP A 105 36.09 -4.57 -7.41
N ALA A 106 35.13 -4.97 -8.23
CA ALA A 106 34.28 -6.13 -7.96
C ALA A 106 35.10 -7.43 -7.87
N MET A 107 36.12 -7.62 -8.71
CA MET A 107 37.04 -8.76 -8.64
C MET A 107 37.87 -8.76 -7.35
N GLN A 108 38.34 -7.59 -6.90
CA GLN A 108 39.07 -7.46 -5.62
C GLN A 108 38.16 -7.78 -4.43
N ILE A 109 36.90 -7.32 -4.45
CA ILE A 109 35.91 -7.67 -3.43
C ILE A 109 35.66 -9.18 -3.42
N ALA A 110 35.53 -9.81 -4.59
CA ALA A 110 35.33 -11.26 -4.70
C ALA A 110 36.51 -12.06 -4.14
N ALA A 111 37.74 -11.62 -4.43
CA ALA A 111 38.94 -12.23 -3.86
C ALA A 111 38.98 -12.12 -2.33
N ALA A 112 38.68 -10.93 -1.79
CA ALA A 112 38.62 -10.69 -0.35
C ALA A 112 37.52 -11.52 0.33
N ALA A 113 36.32 -11.59 -0.28
CA ALA A 113 35.21 -12.40 0.22
C ALA A 113 35.60 -13.89 0.29
N LYS A 114 36.19 -14.43 -0.78
CA LYS A 114 36.68 -15.82 -0.82
C LYS A 114 37.74 -16.08 0.26
N ALA A 115 38.74 -15.21 0.39
CA ALA A 115 39.81 -15.36 1.37
C ALA A 115 39.30 -15.39 2.82
N ASN A 116 38.17 -14.72 3.09
CA ASN A 116 37.58 -14.61 4.42
C ASN A 116 36.36 -15.52 4.64
N GLY A 117 36.03 -16.41 3.69
CA GLY A 117 34.83 -17.24 3.76
C GLY A 117 33.54 -16.43 3.90
N ALA A 118 33.49 -15.27 3.24
CA ALA A 118 32.34 -14.38 3.17
C ALA A 118 31.70 -14.44 1.78
N MET A 119 30.50 -13.88 1.67
CA MET A 119 29.73 -13.77 0.42
C MET A 119 29.29 -12.33 0.19
N PHE A 120 28.89 -12.02 -1.04
CA PHE A 120 28.26 -10.75 -1.33
C PHE A 120 27.13 -10.87 -2.37
N VAL A 121 26.12 -10.00 -2.26
CA VAL A 121 25.03 -9.86 -3.24
C VAL A 121 25.26 -8.57 -4.03
N GLY A 122 25.11 -8.63 -5.35
CA GLY A 122 25.43 -7.52 -6.25
C GLY A 122 26.83 -7.66 -6.88
N PRO A 123 27.40 -6.57 -7.43
CA PRO A 123 26.93 -5.19 -7.34
C PRO A 123 25.65 -4.90 -8.13
N ASN A 124 25.18 -3.65 -8.09
CA ASN A 124 23.95 -3.22 -8.72
C ASN A 124 22.75 -4.05 -8.24
N THR A 125 22.57 -4.14 -6.92
CA THR A 125 21.44 -4.88 -6.35
C THR A 125 20.44 -4.03 -5.56
N LEU A 126 19.14 -4.30 -5.72
CA LEU A 126 18.14 -3.86 -4.75
C LEU A 126 18.17 -4.65 -3.43
N GLY A 127 18.92 -5.75 -3.35
CA GLY A 127 19.14 -6.55 -2.16
C GLY A 127 18.29 -7.82 -2.08
N VAL A 128 17.89 -8.19 -0.86
CA VAL A 128 17.19 -9.44 -0.57
C VAL A 128 16.05 -9.18 0.41
N LEU A 129 14.90 -9.82 0.20
CA LEU A 129 13.72 -9.70 1.05
C LEU A 129 13.13 -11.08 1.34
N SER A 130 12.98 -11.41 2.61
CA SER A 130 12.23 -12.57 3.09
C SER A 130 10.91 -12.09 3.70
N PRO A 131 9.74 -12.32 3.07
CA PRO A 131 8.50 -11.68 3.47
C PRO A 131 8.10 -12.03 4.91
N GLY A 132 7.77 -10.99 5.70
CA GLY A 132 7.46 -11.13 7.12
C GLY A 132 8.65 -11.33 8.05
N LYS A 133 9.89 -11.42 7.51
CA LYS A 133 11.11 -11.66 8.31
C LYS A 133 12.10 -10.51 8.24
N GLY A 134 12.39 -10.00 7.04
CA GLY A 134 13.33 -8.90 6.89
C GLY A 134 13.59 -8.53 5.43
N VAL A 135 14.05 -7.30 5.25
CA VAL A 135 14.58 -6.77 3.99
C VAL A 135 15.95 -6.15 4.24
N VAL A 136 16.90 -6.48 3.38
CA VAL A 136 18.20 -5.80 3.30
C VAL A 136 18.30 -5.19 1.91
N GLY A 137 18.43 -3.86 1.82
CA GLY A 137 18.35 -3.12 0.55
C GLY A 137 17.06 -2.32 0.40
N MET A 138 16.41 -2.41 -0.77
CA MET A 138 15.28 -1.57 -1.16
C MET A 138 14.14 -2.28 -1.92
N ILE A 139 14.11 -3.62 -1.94
CA ILE A 139 13.01 -4.39 -2.55
C ILE A 139 11.66 -3.97 -1.94
N GLY A 140 10.66 -3.71 -2.79
CA GLY A 140 9.32 -3.25 -2.38
C GLY A 140 9.18 -1.75 -2.10
N GLY A 141 10.27 -0.97 -2.17
CA GLY A 141 10.26 0.50 -2.12
C GLY A 141 10.02 1.11 -0.73
N ARG A 142 8.88 0.79 -0.10
CA ARG A 142 8.47 1.20 1.25
C ARG A 142 7.88 0.01 2.02
N ALA A 143 7.93 0.04 3.35
CA ALA A 143 7.59 -1.13 4.16
C ALA A 143 6.12 -1.56 4.00
N GLU A 144 5.21 -0.59 3.89
CA GLU A 144 3.78 -0.82 3.64
C GLU A 144 3.54 -1.56 2.31
N SER A 145 4.08 -1.04 1.20
CA SER A 145 3.94 -1.66 -0.12
C SER A 145 4.57 -3.04 -0.17
N ALA A 146 5.76 -3.22 0.42
CA ALA A 146 6.39 -4.54 0.49
C ALA A 146 5.53 -5.57 1.25
N ARG A 147 4.89 -5.19 2.36
CA ARG A 147 3.95 -6.07 3.10
C ARG A 147 2.67 -6.34 2.31
N GLN A 148 2.21 -5.34 1.57
CA GLN A 148 1.01 -5.47 0.74
C GLN A 148 1.24 -6.43 -0.42
N TRP A 149 2.38 -6.32 -1.11
CA TRP A 149 2.67 -7.06 -2.33
C TRP A 149 3.16 -8.49 -2.05
N PHE A 150 4.07 -8.66 -1.10
CA PHE A 150 4.76 -9.94 -0.90
C PHE A 150 4.11 -10.76 0.20
N LYS A 151 3.54 -11.90 -0.18
CA LYS A 151 2.79 -12.78 0.72
C LYS A 151 3.74 -13.73 1.45
N PRO A 152 3.73 -13.80 2.80
CA PRO A 152 4.61 -14.67 3.56
C PRO A 152 4.54 -16.15 3.19
N GLY A 153 5.71 -16.76 3.01
CA GLY A 153 5.95 -18.16 2.67
C GLY A 153 5.63 -19.18 3.78
N ILE A 154 4.54 -18.99 4.52
CA ILE A 154 4.06 -19.90 5.56
C ILE A 154 2.73 -20.52 5.10
N PRO A 155 2.59 -21.86 5.06
CA PRO A 155 3.58 -22.85 5.50
C PRO A 155 4.75 -23.05 4.52
N LYS A 156 4.58 -22.69 3.24
CA LYS A 156 5.59 -22.74 2.18
C LYS A 156 5.49 -21.52 1.28
N GLY A 157 6.50 -21.29 0.45
CA GLY A 157 6.48 -20.29 -0.61
C GLY A 157 7.38 -20.66 -1.78
N VAL A 158 7.38 -19.81 -2.80
CA VAL A 158 8.34 -19.90 -3.91
C VAL A 158 9.55 -19.00 -3.66
N GLY A 159 10.72 -19.38 -4.14
CA GLY A 159 11.93 -18.56 -4.13
C GLY A 159 12.01 -17.75 -5.41
N VAL A 160 12.35 -16.47 -5.34
CA VAL A 160 12.49 -15.61 -6.53
C VAL A 160 13.94 -15.20 -6.69
N ILE A 161 14.52 -15.45 -7.86
CA ILE A 161 15.84 -14.97 -8.27
C ILE A 161 15.65 -13.99 -9.43
N SER A 162 16.30 -12.83 -9.38
CA SER A 162 16.25 -11.88 -10.49
C SER A 162 17.58 -11.17 -10.70
N ARG A 163 17.93 -10.96 -11.97
CA ARG A 163 19.02 -10.07 -12.40
C ARG A 163 18.62 -8.60 -12.52
N SER A 164 17.31 -8.31 -12.57
CA SER A 164 16.77 -6.96 -12.75
C SER A 164 16.00 -6.49 -11.51
N GLY A 165 16.36 -5.31 -11.02
CA GLY A 165 15.82 -4.81 -9.75
C GLY A 165 14.32 -4.59 -9.81
N GLY A 166 13.86 -3.90 -10.85
CA GLY A 166 12.43 -3.68 -11.08
C GLY A 166 11.67 -5.00 -11.18
N MET A 167 12.23 -5.98 -11.89
CA MET A 167 11.60 -7.28 -12.10
C MET A 167 11.57 -8.14 -10.84
N ALA A 168 12.55 -8.01 -9.93
CA ALA A 168 12.51 -8.67 -8.63
C ALA A 168 11.25 -8.28 -7.83
N SER A 169 10.92 -6.99 -7.81
CA SER A 169 9.69 -6.50 -7.14
C SER A 169 8.43 -6.83 -7.93
N SER A 170 8.46 -6.70 -9.27
CA SER A 170 7.30 -7.00 -10.12
C SER A 170 6.89 -8.47 -10.06
N ILE A 171 7.84 -9.41 -10.09
CA ILE A 171 7.53 -10.84 -9.92
C ILE A 171 6.87 -11.08 -8.57
N GLY A 172 7.44 -10.55 -7.49
CA GLY A 172 6.86 -10.71 -6.17
C GLY A 172 5.43 -10.14 -6.08
N TYR A 173 5.18 -9.01 -6.73
CA TYR A 173 3.85 -8.42 -6.83
C TYR A 173 2.86 -9.32 -7.59
N TYR A 174 3.19 -9.74 -8.81
CA TYR A 174 2.27 -10.53 -9.64
C TYR A 174 2.03 -11.93 -9.07
N LEU A 175 3.04 -12.55 -8.46
CA LEU A 175 2.86 -13.79 -7.70
C LEU A 175 1.90 -13.57 -6.52
N GLY A 176 2.07 -12.48 -5.76
CA GLY A 176 1.17 -12.14 -4.67
C GLY A 176 -0.27 -11.89 -5.13
N GLN A 177 -0.47 -11.26 -6.29
CA GLN A 177 -1.80 -11.08 -6.91
C GLN A 177 -2.42 -12.41 -7.36
N ALA A 178 -1.61 -13.34 -7.89
CA ALA A 178 -2.04 -14.69 -8.24
C ALA A 178 -2.30 -15.60 -7.01
N GLY A 179 -2.08 -15.09 -5.79
CA GLY A 179 -2.25 -15.84 -4.55
C GLY A 179 -1.10 -16.81 -4.28
N VAL A 180 0.11 -16.50 -4.74
CA VAL A 180 1.32 -17.30 -4.48
C VAL A 180 2.12 -16.67 -3.34
N ARG A 181 2.47 -17.49 -2.35
CA ARG A 181 3.33 -17.13 -1.23
C ARG A 181 4.80 -17.18 -1.61
N ILE A 182 5.61 -16.34 -0.98
CA ILE A 182 7.03 -16.15 -1.30
C ILE A 182 7.89 -16.45 -0.07
N SER A 183 8.91 -17.28 -0.26
CA SER A 183 9.91 -17.62 0.75
C SER A 183 10.95 -16.50 0.89
N THR A 184 11.69 -16.21 -0.18
CA THR A 184 12.63 -15.09 -0.29
C THR A 184 12.69 -14.58 -1.74
N ILE A 185 12.88 -13.27 -1.92
CA ILE A 185 13.21 -12.60 -3.17
C ILE A 185 14.67 -12.17 -3.10
N ALA A 186 15.51 -12.70 -3.99
CA ALA A 186 16.91 -12.36 -4.12
C ALA A 186 17.15 -11.67 -5.46
N HIS A 187 17.46 -10.38 -5.42
CA HIS A 187 17.99 -9.69 -6.58
C HIS A 187 19.52 -9.85 -6.55
N ILE A 188 20.09 -10.59 -7.49
CA ILE A 188 21.51 -10.97 -7.43
C ILE A 188 22.44 -9.88 -7.97
N GLY A 189 21.91 -8.99 -8.81
CA GLY A 189 22.66 -7.90 -9.45
C GLY A 189 22.71 -7.98 -10.97
N GLY A 190 22.90 -6.81 -11.60
CA GLY A 190 23.00 -6.66 -13.06
C GLY A 190 24.43 -6.57 -13.60
N ASP A 191 25.42 -6.41 -12.73
CA ASP A 191 26.82 -6.20 -13.12
C ASP A 191 27.50 -7.48 -13.63
N ALA A 192 28.67 -7.32 -14.26
CA ALA A 192 29.38 -8.43 -14.92
C ALA A 192 30.04 -9.41 -13.94
N VAL A 193 30.53 -8.91 -12.80
CA VAL A 193 31.16 -9.70 -11.74
C VAL A 193 30.24 -9.67 -10.53
N LEU A 194 29.56 -10.80 -10.29
CA LEU A 194 28.63 -10.97 -9.18
C LEU A 194 29.21 -11.88 -8.12
N GLY A 195 28.79 -11.68 -6.87
CA GLY A 195 29.15 -12.57 -5.76
C GLY A 195 28.28 -13.83 -5.78
N ILE A 196 27.03 -13.70 -5.34
CA ILE A 196 26.01 -14.73 -5.46
C ILE A 196 25.39 -14.65 -6.86
N ARG A 197 25.48 -15.74 -7.62
CA ARG A 197 24.92 -15.87 -8.97
C ARG A 197 23.60 -16.67 -8.95
N ILE A 198 22.90 -16.74 -10.09
CA ILE A 198 21.67 -17.56 -10.22
C ILE A 198 21.87 -19.00 -9.73
N PRO A 199 22.87 -19.78 -10.21
CA PRO A 199 23.06 -21.15 -9.75
C PRO A 199 23.33 -21.24 -8.24
N ASP A 200 24.04 -20.27 -7.66
CA ASP A 200 24.37 -20.25 -6.23
C ASP A 200 23.10 -19.99 -5.39
N ALA A 201 22.30 -19.00 -5.78
CA ALA A 201 21.01 -18.71 -5.13
C ALA A 201 20.03 -19.88 -5.29
N ALA A 202 20.03 -20.57 -6.44
CA ALA A 202 19.20 -21.75 -6.66
C ALA A 202 19.57 -22.89 -5.69
N LEU A 203 20.87 -23.13 -5.43
CA LEU A 203 21.32 -24.10 -4.44
C LEU A 203 20.90 -23.72 -3.02
N MET A 204 20.91 -22.43 -2.68
CA MET A 204 20.38 -21.95 -1.40
C MET A 204 18.87 -22.21 -1.28
N PHE A 205 18.12 -21.97 -2.36
CA PHE A 205 16.69 -22.26 -2.41
C PHE A 205 16.38 -23.76 -2.37
N GLU A 206 17.20 -24.60 -3.01
CA GLU A 206 17.10 -26.06 -2.88
C GLU A 206 17.23 -26.49 -1.42
N ALA A 207 18.20 -25.93 -0.70
CA ALA A 207 18.42 -26.22 0.72
C ALA A 207 17.34 -25.65 1.66
N ASP A 208 16.58 -24.61 1.25
CA ASP A 208 15.55 -24.02 2.10
C ASP A 208 14.27 -24.87 2.14
N PRO A 209 13.90 -25.48 3.29
CA PRO A 209 12.70 -26.29 3.38
C PRO A 209 11.41 -25.49 3.18
N LEU A 210 11.39 -24.15 3.26
CA LEU A 210 10.18 -23.36 2.97
C LEU A 210 9.95 -23.15 1.48
N THR A 211 10.98 -23.32 0.64
CA THR A 211 10.88 -23.13 -0.79
C THR A 211 10.40 -24.40 -1.48
N GLU A 212 9.28 -24.32 -2.21
CA GLU A 212 8.76 -25.46 -3.01
C GLU A 212 9.14 -25.37 -4.49
N ALA A 213 9.31 -24.17 -5.02
CA ALA A 213 9.69 -23.93 -6.41
C ALA A 213 10.56 -22.67 -6.53
N ILE A 214 11.34 -22.59 -7.59
CA ILE A 214 12.27 -21.49 -7.87
C ILE A 214 11.80 -20.75 -9.11
N VAL A 215 11.54 -19.45 -8.97
CA VAL A 215 11.08 -18.55 -10.02
C VAL A 215 12.22 -17.61 -10.43
N ILE A 216 12.50 -17.51 -11.72
CA ILE A 216 13.70 -16.83 -12.22
C ILE A 216 13.34 -15.78 -13.25
N PHE A 217 13.84 -14.57 -13.05
CA PHE A 217 14.02 -13.59 -14.12
C PHE A 217 15.47 -13.60 -14.57
N GLY A 218 15.73 -14.28 -15.68
CA GLY A 218 17.01 -14.26 -16.37
C GLY A 218 17.07 -13.17 -17.43
N GLU A 219 18.26 -12.92 -17.94
CA GLU A 219 18.51 -11.97 -19.03
C GLU A 219 19.59 -12.53 -19.96
N ILE A 220 19.70 -12.02 -21.18
CA ILE A 220 20.83 -12.34 -22.06
C ILE A 220 22.20 -11.99 -21.44
N GLY A 221 23.26 -12.63 -21.94
CA GLY A 221 24.64 -12.47 -21.50
C GLY A 221 25.01 -13.24 -20.22
N SER A 222 26.28 -13.62 -20.08
CA SER A 222 26.78 -14.62 -19.10
C SER A 222 26.20 -16.04 -19.29
N SER A 223 26.75 -17.01 -18.56
CA SER A 223 26.39 -18.44 -18.61
C SER A 223 25.54 -18.94 -17.44
N GLN A 224 25.04 -18.05 -16.58
CA GLN A 224 24.43 -18.42 -15.29
C GLN A 224 23.22 -19.36 -15.44
N GLU A 225 22.35 -19.11 -16.42
CA GLU A 225 21.16 -19.91 -16.69
C GLU A 225 21.53 -21.28 -17.29
N GLU A 226 22.55 -21.35 -18.14
CA GLU A 226 23.07 -22.63 -18.65
C GLU A 226 23.76 -23.46 -17.55
N GLU A 227 24.46 -22.80 -16.61
CA GLU A 227 25.03 -23.45 -15.42
C GLU A 227 23.93 -23.98 -14.50
N LEU A 228 22.87 -23.21 -14.27
CA LEU A 228 21.69 -23.70 -13.55
C LEU A 228 21.06 -24.91 -14.27
N ALA A 229 20.92 -24.86 -15.59
CA ALA A 229 20.42 -25.99 -16.36
C ALA A 229 21.27 -27.25 -16.15
N GLN A 230 22.59 -27.11 -16.02
CA GLN A 230 23.46 -28.22 -15.67
C GLN A 230 23.19 -28.75 -14.25
N LEU A 231 23.00 -27.87 -13.26
CA LEU A 231 22.65 -28.30 -11.89
C LEU A 231 21.32 -29.05 -11.82
N ILE A 232 20.33 -28.68 -12.65
CA ILE A 232 19.07 -29.41 -12.77
C ILE A 232 19.32 -30.81 -13.38
N ARG A 233 20.10 -30.90 -14.47
CA ARG A 233 20.48 -32.20 -15.09
C ARG A 233 21.24 -33.11 -14.12
N ASP A 234 22.13 -32.54 -13.34
CA ASP A 234 22.92 -33.23 -12.32
C ASP A 234 22.09 -33.59 -11.07
N ARG A 235 20.79 -33.26 -11.04
CA ARG A 235 19.87 -33.45 -9.90
C ARG A 235 20.34 -32.78 -8.60
N LYS A 236 21.15 -31.72 -8.72
CA LYS A 236 21.52 -30.85 -7.60
C LYS A 236 20.44 -29.81 -7.30
N ILE A 237 19.60 -29.51 -8.28
CA ILE A 237 18.35 -28.76 -8.12
C ILE A 237 17.23 -29.71 -8.48
N THR A 238 16.40 -30.05 -7.49
CA THR A 238 15.28 -30.98 -7.67
C THR A 238 13.93 -30.28 -7.60
N LYS A 239 13.88 -29.08 -6.99
CA LYS A 239 12.70 -28.23 -6.99
C LYS A 239 12.37 -27.74 -8.41
N PRO A 240 11.08 -27.62 -8.77
CA PRO A 240 10.69 -27.07 -10.06
C PRO A 240 11.25 -25.66 -10.27
N VAL A 241 11.78 -25.44 -11.47
CA VAL A 241 12.29 -24.14 -11.92
C VAL A 241 11.36 -23.57 -12.98
N ILE A 242 10.92 -22.33 -12.78
CA ILE A 242 10.05 -21.58 -13.69
C ILE A 242 10.77 -20.27 -14.04
N ALA A 243 11.02 -20.02 -15.32
CA ALA A 243 11.87 -18.93 -15.74
C ALA A 243 11.24 -18.10 -16.86
N TYR A 244 11.56 -16.82 -16.87
CA TYR A 244 11.45 -15.94 -18.03
C TYR A 244 12.83 -15.38 -18.36
N ILE A 245 13.20 -15.36 -19.64
CA ILE A 245 14.48 -14.83 -20.12
C ILE A 245 14.23 -13.53 -20.88
N GLY A 246 14.64 -12.41 -20.31
CA GLY A 246 14.58 -11.11 -20.97
C GLY A 246 15.58 -10.97 -22.13
N GLY A 247 15.30 -10.04 -23.05
CA GLY A 247 16.23 -9.67 -24.13
C GLY A 247 16.04 -10.42 -25.45
N LYS A 248 14.90 -11.07 -25.69
CA LYS A 248 14.58 -11.79 -26.95
C LYS A 248 14.76 -10.94 -28.21
N ALA A 249 14.43 -9.65 -28.16
CA ALA A 249 14.51 -8.73 -29.28
C ALA A 249 15.90 -8.07 -29.46
N ALA A 250 16.86 -8.37 -28.59
CA ALA A 250 18.20 -7.81 -28.68
C ALA A 250 18.92 -8.37 -29.92
N ARG A 251 19.50 -7.47 -30.72
CA ARG A 251 20.30 -7.84 -31.89
C ARG A 251 21.71 -8.24 -31.46
N GLU A 252 22.39 -9.04 -32.26
CA GLU A 252 23.81 -9.35 -32.06
C GLU A 252 24.63 -8.05 -32.00
N GLY A 253 25.59 -7.97 -31.07
CA GLY A 253 26.39 -6.76 -30.83
C GLY A 253 25.70 -5.65 -29.99
N THR A 254 24.45 -5.84 -29.54
CA THR A 254 23.76 -4.83 -28.72
C THR A 254 24.05 -5.02 -27.23
N ARG A 255 24.49 -3.97 -26.54
CA ARG A 255 24.59 -3.94 -25.06
C ARG A 255 23.22 -3.63 -24.46
N PHE A 256 22.63 -4.58 -23.73
CA PHE A 256 21.31 -4.42 -23.11
C PHE A 256 21.45 -3.98 -21.65
N SER A 257 20.82 -2.85 -21.30
CA SER A 257 20.65 -2.14 -19.99
C SER A 257 21.70 -2.25 -18.86
N HIS A 258 22.28 -3.42 -18.58
CA HIS A 258 23.23 -3.67 -17.50
C HIS A 258 24.61 -4.15 -18.01
N ALA A 259 25.67 -3.97 -17.23
CA ALA A 259 27.03 -4.25 -17.67
C ALA A 259 27.33 -5.73 -17.96
N GLY A 260 26.57 -6.67 -17.39
CA GLY A 260 26.76 -8.12 -17.56
C GLY A 260 26.06 -8.75 -18.77
N ALA A 261 25.43 -7.98 -19.65
CA ALA A 261 24.71 -8.49 -20.83
C ALA A 261 25.63 -8.60 -22.06
N ILE A 262 26.78 -9.27 -21.92
CA ILE A 262 27.71 -9.55 -23.03
C ILE A 262 27.54 -11.01 -23.48
N ILE A 263 27.38 -11.21 -24.78
CA ILE A 263 27.30 -12.53 -25.43
C ILE A 263 28.67 -12.83 -26.03
N GLU A 264 29.34 -13.89 -25.58
CA GLU A 264 30.65 -14.32 -26.09
C GLU A 264 30.59 -15.76 -26.59
N GLY A 265 31.10 -16.01 -27.80
CA GLY A 265 31.28 -17.36 -28.34
C GLY A 265 30.01 -18.22 -28.45
N GLY A 266 28.84 -17.60 -28.66
CA GLY A 266 27.54 -18.28 -28.79
C GLY A 266 26.87 -18.68 -27.46
N ARG A 267 27.54 -18.50 -26.32
CA ARG A 267 26.95 -18.68 -24.98
C ARG A 267 26.33 -17.39 -24.48
N GLY A 268 25.29 -17.50 -23.67
CA GLY A 268 24.57 -16.35 -23.13
C GLY A 268 23.52 -15.75 -24.09
N THR A 269 23.27 -16.36 -25.24
CA THR A 269 22.17 -15.94 -26.14
C THR A 269 20.81 -16.28 -25.53
N HIS A 270 19.77 -15.50 -25.86
CA HIS A 270 18.40 -15.80 -25.43
C HIS A 270 18.00 -17.24 -25.85
N ALA A 271 18.21 -17.59 -27.12
CA ALA A 271 17.85 -18.91 -27.64
C ALA A 271 18.63 -20.04 -26.95
N GLY A 272 19.94 -19.87 -26.72
CA GLY A 272 20.77 -20.85 -26.02
C GLY A 272 20.31 -21.10 -24.60
N LYS A 273 20.00 -20.04 -23.84
CA LYS A 273 19.51 -20.14 -22.45
C LYS A 273 18.15 -20.82 -22.35
N VAL A 274 17.20 -20.39 -23.18
CA VAL A 274 15.86 -20.99 -23.22
C VAL A 274 15.95 -22.47 -23.56
N LYS A 275 16.74 -22.83 -24.57
CA LYS A 275 16.98 -24.23 -24.95
C LYS A 275 17.58 -25.03 -23.79
N ALA A 276 18.68 -24.55 -23.20
CA ALA A 276 19.37 -25.25 -22.13
C ALA A 276 18.46 -25.53 -20.92
N LEU A 277 17.67 -24.53 -20.49
CA LEU A 277 16.73 -24.65 -19.38
C LEU A 277 15.58 -25.61 -19.70
N ARG A 278 14.96 -25.50 -20.88
CA ARG A 278 13.87 -26.39 -21.30
C ARG A 278 14.35 -27.85 -21.40
N GLU A 279 15.51 -28.10 -21.99
CA GLU A 279 16.12 -29.44 -22.07
C GLU A 279 16.48 -30.01 -20.70
N ALA A 280 16.79 -29.16 -19.72
CA ALA A 280 17.00 -29.58 -18.34
C ALA A 280 15.70 -29.86 -17.58
N GLY A 281 14.52 -29.53 -18.13
CA GLY A 281 13.22 -29.74 -17.50
C GLY A 281 12.65 -28.53 -16.75
N ALA A 282 13.25 -27.35 -16.89
CA ALA A 282 12.67 -26.11 -16.38
C ALA A 282 11.52 -25.63 -17.28
N ILE A 283 10.51 -25.00 -16.67
CA ILE A 283 9.41 -24.36 -17.39
C ILE A 283 9.87 -22.96 -17.79
N VAL A 284 9.98 -22.68 -19.09
CA VAL A 284 10.39 -21.36 -19.58
C VAL A 284 9.24 -20.73 -20.36
N VAL A 285 8.66 -19.67 -19.80
CA VAL A 285 7.53 -18.93 -20.40
C VAL A 285 8.01 -17.96 -21.47
N ASP A 286 7.17 -17.69 -22.48
CA ASP A 286 7.56 -16.85 -23.62
C ASP A 286 7.25 -15.36 -23.38
N ALA A 287 6.25 -15.06 -22.54
CA ALA A 287 5.93 -13.72 -22.10
C ALA A 287 5.99 -13.59 -20.57
N PHE A 288 6.46 -12.44 -20.08
CA PHE A 288 6.59 -12.20 -18.64
C PHE A 288 5.26 -12.34 -17.88
N GLY A 289 4.14 -11.92 -18.49
CA GLY A 289 2.81 -12.01 -17.90
C GLY A 289 2.31 -13.44 -17.67
N GLU A 290 2.88 -14.43 -18.33
CA GLU A 290 2.53 -15.86 -18.18
C GLU A 290 3.22 -16.50 -16.96
N LEU A 291 4.24 -15.84 -16.39
CA LEU A 291 5.05 -16.38 -15.30
C LEU A 291 4.21 -16.73 -14.05
N PRO A 292 3.28 -15.89 -13.56
CA PRO A 292 2.47 -16.23 -12.40
C PRO A 292 1.58 -17.45 -12.65
N ASP A 293 0.96 -17.55 -13.83
CA ASP A 293 0.07 -18.67 -14.18
C ASP A 293 0.83 -19.99 -14.26
N ALA A 294 2.01 -20.00 -14.90
CA ALA A 294 2.89 -21.16 -14.94
C ALA A 294 3.31 -21.63 -13.53
N VAL A 295 3.55 -20.70 -12.61
CA VAL A 295 3.84 -21.02 -11.20
C VAL A 295 2.61 -21.61 -10.49
N VAL A 296 1.43 -21.06 -10.71
CA VAL A 296 0.19 -21.60 -10.14
C VAL A 296 -0.09 -23.01 -10.66
N GLU A 297 0.09 -23.26 -11.95
CA GLU A 297 -0.13 -24.56 -12.58
C GLU A 297 0.80 -25.64 -12.01
N ILE A 298 2.10 -25.35 -11.91
CA ILE A 298 3.05 -26.34 -11.38
C ILE A 298 2.79 -26.62 -9.89
N LEU A 299 2.47 -25.58 -9.10
CA LEU A 299 2.10 -25.74 -7.69
C LEU A 299 0.83 -26.60 -7.52
N LYS A 300 -0.19 -26.40 -8.37
CA LYS A 300 -1.38 -27.27 -8.38
C LYS A 300 -1.03 -28.72 -8.72
N LYS A 301 -0.21 -28.93 -9.77
CA LYS A 301 0.19 -30.27 -10.22
C LYS A 301 0.94 -31.04 -9.15
N MET A 302 1.82 -30.37 -8.40
CA MET A 302 2.58 -30.99 -7.31
C MET A 302 1.85 -30.97 -5.96
N LYS A 303 0.61 -30.43 -5.89
CA LYS A 303 -0.15 -30.20 -4.64
C LYS A 303 0.65 -29.39 -3.60
N GLY A 304 1.37 -28.37 -4.08
CA GLY A 304 2.19 -27.49 -3.26
C GLY A 304 1.38 -26.63 -2.30
N GLN A 305 1.98 -26.26 -1.17
CA GLN A 305 1.37 -25.47 -0.11
C GLN A 305 1.67 -23.97 -0.22
N SER A 306 2.38 -23.55 -1.27
CA SER A 306 2.68 -22.15 -1.56
C SER A 306 1.49 -21.36 -2.11
N LEU A 307 0.39 -22.02 -2.48
CA LEU A 307 -0.84 -21.34 -2.89
C LEU A 307 -1.65 -20.91 -1.67
N MET A 308 -2.07 -19.65 -1.67
CA MET A 308 -2.98 -19.09 -0.68
C MET A 308 -4.35 -19.76 -0.79
N SER A 309 -4.96 -20.05 0.35
CA SER A 309 -6.38 -20.43 0.40
C SER A 309 -7.26 -19.22 0.01
N GLU A 310 -8.51 -19.47 -0.34
CA GLU A 310 -9.48 -18.38 -0.56
C GLU A 310 -9.66 -17.52 0.70
N ALA A 311 -9.60 -18.13 1.89
CA ALA A 311 -9.60 -17.38 3.15
C ALA A 311 -8.40 -16.43 3.27
N ASP A 312 -7.20 -16.89 2.89
CA ASP A 312 -5.98 -16.06 2.89
C ASP A 312 -6.06 -14.91 1.88
N LYS A 313 -6.65 -15.15 0.70
CA LYS A 313 -6.86 -14.12 -0.32
C LYS A 313 -7.87 -13.07 0.16
N ASN A 314 -8.91 -13.51 0.87
CA ASN A 314 -9.93 -12.62 1.43
C ASN A 314 -9.46 -11.83 2.66
N ALA A 315 -8.39 -12.30 3.32
CA ALA A 315 -7.74 -11.58 4.42
C ALA A 315 -6.87 -10.39 3.97
N VAL A 316 -6.72 -10.16 2.67
CA VAL A 316 -6.05 -8.98 2.10
C VAL A 316 -7.10 -7.89 1.75
N TRP A 317 -6.71 -6.61 1.81
CA TRP A 317 -7.61 -5.47 1.56
C TRP A 317 -8.37 -5.59 0.23
N ASN A 318 -9.66 -5.90 0.33
CA ASN A 318 -10.62 -5.84 -0.75
C ASN A 318 -11.41 -4.53 -0.66
N THR A 319 -11.83 -4.01 -1.81
CA THR A 319 -12.77 -2.88 -1.87
C THR A 319 -13.98 -3.26 -2.71
N ALA A 320 -15.17 -2.96 -2.20
CA ALA A 320 -16.41 -3.05 -2.96
C ALA A 320 -16.71 -1.77 -3.74
N ILE A 321 -15.85 -0.75 -3.65
CA ILE A 321 -16.12 0.60 -4.18
C ILE A 321 -15.57 0.77 -5.60
N THR A 322 -14.37 0.28 -5.89
CA THR A 322 -13.70 0.55 -7.18
C THR A 322 -13.06 -0.70 -7.77
N ARG A 323 -13.01 -0.75 -9.10
CA ARG A 323 -12.33 -1.79 -9.87
C ARG A 323 -11.68 -1.14 -11.10
N VAL A 324 -10.39 -1.38 -11.29
CA VAL A 324 -9.60 -0.86 -12.41
C VAL A 324 -9.04 -2.03 -13.19
N GLU A 325 -9.42 -2.12 -14.46
CA GLU A 325 -9.03 -3.17 -15.40
C GLU A 325 -8.54 -2.48 -16.70
N PRO A 326 -7.77 -3.18 -17.56
CA PRO A 326 -7.38 -2.62 -18.86
C PRO A 326 -8.61 -2.11 -19.63
N ASN A 327 -8.60 -0.83 -19.99
CA ASN A 327 -9.69 -0.13 -20.70
C ASN A 327 -11.03 -0.04 -19.95
N ARG A 328 -11.06 -0.32 -18.63
CA ARG A 328 -12.29 -0.24 -17.84
C ARG A 328 -12.02 0.29 -16.44
N VAL A 329 -12.72 1.35 -16.05
CA VAL A 329 -12.70 1.88 -14.69
C VAL A 329 -14.11 1.86 -14.16
N ALA A 330 -14.36 1.08 -13.12
CA ALA A 330 -15.68 0.93 -12.54
C ALA A 330 -15.74 1.40 -11.09
N VAL A 331 -16.89 1.97 -10.73
CA VAL A 331 -17.26 2.33 -9.36
C VAL A 331 -18.56 1.62 -9.00
N ARG A 332 -18.56 0.85 -7.91
CA ARG A 332 -19.70 0.05 -7.46
C ARG A 332 -20.30 -0.85 -8.55
N GLY A 333 -19.45 -1.33 -9.48
CA GLY A 333 -19.85 -2.16 -10.61
C GLY A 333 -20.26 -1.40 -11.88
N TYR A 334 -20.47 -0.09 -11.81
CA TYR A 334 -20.81 0.76 -12.95
C TYR A 334 -19.54 1.29 -13.63
N ASP A 335 -19.48 1.21 -14.96
CA ASP A 335 -18.38 1.81 -15.72
C ASP A 335 -18.47 3.34 -15.64
N ILE A 336 -17.37 4.00 -15.26
CA ILE A 336 -17.32 5.46 -15.19
C ILE A 336 -17.63 6.09 -16.55
N ALA A 337 -17.18 5.47 -17.65
CA ALA A 337 -17.46 5.97 -19.00
C ALA A 337 -18.97 6.00 -19.31
N GLU A 338 -19.75 5.07 -18.75
CA GLU A 338 -21.22 5.05 -18.89
C GLU A 338 -21.91 6.07 -17.99
N LEU A 339 -21.32 6.40 -16.84
CA LEU A 339 -21.85 7.40 -15.91
C LEU A 339 -21.63 8.83 -16.43
N MET A 340 -20.54 9.08 -17.16
CA MET A 340 -20.19 10.39 -17.70
C MET A 340 -21.31 10.95 -18.58
N GLY A 341 -21.83 12.13 -18.23
CA GLY A 341 -22.93 12.78 -18.94
C GLY A 341 -24.33 12.23 -18.62
N ARG A 342 -24.45 11.20 -17.79
CA ARG A 342 -25.74 10.60 -17.37
C ARG A 342 -26.04 10.77 -15.89
N ALA A 343 -25.03 10.62 -15.04
CA ALA A 343 -25.18 10.79 -13.60
C ALA A 343 -24.79 12.21 -13.16
N SER A 344 -25.64 12.87 -12.38
CA SER A 344 -25.27 14.10 -11.69
C SER A 344 -24.24 13.83 -10.58
N PHE A 345 -23.59 14.88 -10.09
CA PHE A 345 -22.61 14.75 -9.02
C PHE A 345 -23.24 14.20 -7.73
N GLY A 346 -24.44 14.66 -7.35
CA GLY A 346 -25.18 14.13 -6.22
C GLY A 346 -25.60 12.66 -6.41
N ALA A 347 -25.95 12.25 -7.64
CA ALA A 347 -26.24 10.84 -7.94
C ALA A 347 -24.99 9.95 -7.84
N ALA A 348 -23.84 10.42 -8.32
CA ALA A 348 -22.57 9.73 -8.21
C ALA A 348 -22.10 9.63 -6.74
N ALA A 349 -22.24 10.69 -5.96
CA ALA A 349 -21.96 10.69 -4.53
C ALA A 349 -22.85 9.69 -3.78
N TYR A 350 -24.16 9.67 -4.09
CA TYR A 350 -25.08 8.67 -3.56
C TYR A 350 -24.62 7.25 -3.92
N LEU A 351 -24.36 6.97 -5.20
CA LEU A 351 -23.88 5.66 -5.67
C LEU A 351 -22.64 5.19 -4.91
N ILE A 352 -21.62 6.04 -4.75
CA ILE A 352 -20.38 5.68 -4.05
C ILE A 352 -20.68 5.27 -2.59
N LEU A 353 -21.54 6.03 -1.92
CA LEU A 353 -21.84 5.85 -0.50
C LEU A 353 -22.81 4.68 -0.25
N THR A 354 -23.76 4.42 -1.12
CA THR A 354 -24.83 3.42 -0.92
C THR A 354 -24.62 2.13 -1.71
N GLY A 355 -23.92 2.20 -2.84
CA GLY A 355 -23.67 1.08 -3.75
C GLY A 355 -24.62 0.96 -4.93
N GLU A 356 -25.68 1.77 -4.97
CA GLU A 356 -26.70 1.73 -6.04
C GLU A 356 -26.99 3.13 -6.59
N LEU A 357 -27.31 3.21 -7.89
CA LEU A 357 -27.75 4.48 -8.48
C LEU A 357 -29.13 4.88 -7.93
N PRO A 358 -29.32 6.16 -7.54
CA PRO A 358 -30.61 6.62 -7.07
C PRO A 358 -31.61 6.77 -8.22
N LYS A 359 -32.91 6.78 -7.87
CA LYS A 359 -33.97 7.22 -8.79
C LYS A 359 -33.75 8.69 -9.20
N PRO A 360 -34.22 9.14 -10.38
CA PRO A 360 -34.02 10.52 -10.84
C PRO A 360 -34.47 11.60 -9.85
N GLU A 361 -35.55 11.36 -9.11
CA GLU A 361 -36.08 12.29 -8.10
C GLU A 361 -35.12 12.40 -6.90
N VAL A 362 -34.58 11.25 -6.45
CA VAL A 362 -33.60 11.18 -5.37
C VAL A 362 -32.26 11.78 -5.81
N ALA A 363 -31.86 11.61 -7.07
CA ALA A 363 -30.70 12.28 -7.65
C ALA A 363 -30.83 13.81 -7.55
N ARG A 364 -31.98 14.36 -7.97
CA ARG A 364 -32.27 15.81 -7.85
C ARG A 364 -32.26 16.28 -6.39
N LEU A 365 -32.81 15.48 -5.49
CA LEU A 365 -32.78 15.76 -4.04
C LEU A 365 -31.35 15.78 -3.50
N MET A 366 -30.51 14.83 -3.89
CA MET A 366 -29.09 14.78 -3.48
C MET A 366 -28.30 15.99 -3.99
N ASP A 367 -28.52 16.42 -5.24
CA ASP A 367 -27.92 17.65 -5.75
C ASP A 367 -28.37 18.88 -4.94
N ALA A 368 -29.65 18.96 -4.58
CA ALA A 368 -30.17 20.04 -3.75
C ALA A 368 -29.59 20.04 -2.32
N ILE A 369 -29.38 18.86 -1.73
CA ILE A 369 -28.70 18.70 -0.44
C ILE A 369 -27.28 19.27 -0.52
N LEU A 370 -26.51 18.89 -1.54
CA LEU A 370 -25.17 19.42 -1.75
C LEU A 370 -25.19 20.95 -1.93
N VAL A 371 -26.07 21.45 -2.82
CA VAL A 371 -26.24 22.88 -3.08
C VAL A 371 -26.60 23.68 -1.82
N SER A 372 -27.44 23.12 -0.94
CA SER A 372 -27.85 23.81 0.31
C SER A 372 -26.68 24.11 1.26
N SER A 373 -25.55 23.40 1.08
CA SER A 373 -24.37 23.43 1.93
C SER A 373 -23.13 23.99 1.22
N ILE A 374 -23.28 24.70 0.07
CA ILE A 374 -22.15 25.21 -0.75
C ILE A 374 -21.54 26.51 -0.28
N ASP A 375 -22.21 27.34 0.54
CA ASP A 375 -21.57 28.44 1.29
C ASP A 375 -22.39 28.85 2.53
N HIS A 376 -21.69 29.33 3.56
CA HIS A 376 -22.32 29.96 4.73
C HIS A 376 -21.50 31.16 5.23
N GLY A 377 -20.84 31.86 4.30
CA GLY A 377 -20.06 33.06 4.56
C GLY A 377 -18.63 32.80 5.06
N ALA A 378 -17.92 33.88 5.39
CA ALA A 378 -16.49 33.87 5.66
C ALA A 378 -16.09 33.68 7.14
N THR A 379 -17.08 33.54 8.03
CA THR A 379 -16.93 33.47 9.48
C THR A 379 -17.01 32.08 10.11
N PRO A 380 -17.59 31.03 9.47
CA PRO A 380 -17.51 29.67 10.00
C PRO A 380 -16.05 29.21 10.19
N PRO A 381 -15.76 28.38 11.21
CA PRO A 381 -14.40 27.89 11.49
C PRO A 381 -13.67 27.32 10.28
N SER A 382 -14.35 26.57 9.40
CA SER A 382 -13.76 26.02 8.17
C SER A 382 -13.38 27.07 7.15
N ALA A 383 -14.22 28.09 6.96
CA ALA A 383 -13.90 29.21 6.08
C ALA A 383 -12.73 30.04 6.65
N LEU A 384 -12.72 30.28 7.96
CA LEU A 384 -11.63 31.00 8.63
C LEU A 384 -10.31 30.23 8.53
N ALA A 385 -10.29 28.94 8.84
CA ALA A 385 -9.09 28.11 8.76
C ALA A 385 -8.51 28.10 7.33
N ALA A 386 -9.36 27.89 6.32
CA ALA A 386 -8.93 27.93 4.92
C ALA A 386 -8.36 29.30 4.54
N ARG A 387 -9.02 30.40 4.92
CA ARG A 387 -8.57 31.76 4.63
C ARG A 387 -7.26 32.11 5.35
N THR A 388 -7.11 31.72 6.61
CA THR A 388 -5.88 31.94 7.37
C THR A 388 -4.71 31.23 6.70
N VAL A 389 -4.87 29.96 6.33
CA VAL A 389 -3.82 29.20 5.63
C VAL A 389 -3.54 29.78 4.24
N ALA A 390 -4.57 30.15 3.48
CA ALA A 390 -4.37 30.82 2.18
C ALA A 390 -3.58 32.13 2.31
N SER A 391 -3.82 32.90 3.37
CA SER A 391 -3.14 34.20 3.60
C SER A 391 -1.63 34.07 3.83
N THR A 392 -1.12 32.88 4.15
CA THR A 392 0.33 32.63 4.27
C THR A 392 1.00 32.29 2.94
N GLY A 393 0.27 32.32 1.82
CA GLY A 393 0.75 31.89 0.50
C GLY A 393 0.68 30.38 0.28
N ALA A 394 -0.08 29.64 1.08
CA ALA A 394 -0.28 28.20 0.89
C ALA A 394 -1.08 27.89 -0.39
N SER A 395 -0.88 26.70 -0.96
CA SER A 395 -1.64 26.26 -2.14
C SER A 395 -3.13 26.14 -1.85
N LEU A 396 -3.96 26.20 -2.91
CA LEU A 396 -5.41 25.96 -2.81
C LEU A 396 -5.72 24.65 -2.08
N SER A 397 -5.02 23.56 -2.43
CA SER A 397 -5.21 22.26 -1.80
C SER A 397 -4.91 22.27 -0.30
N ALA A 398 -3.86 22.97 0.13
CA ALA A 398 -3.50 23.09 1.54
C ALA A 398 -4.52 23.95 2.31
N ALA A 399 -5.00 25.04 1.70
CA ALA A 399 -6.04 25.89 2.30
C ALA A 399 -7.37 25.14 2.45
N VAL A 400 -7.82 24.43 1.41
CA VAL A 400 -9.04 23.60 1.46
C VAL A 400 -8.89 22.49 2.50
N ALA A 401 -7.75 21.80 2.53
CA ALA A 401 -7.49 20.77 3.54
C ALA A 401 -7.57 21.33 4.96
N ALA A 402 -7.01 22.52 5.23
CA ALA A 402 -7.11 23.17 6.54
C ALA A 402 -8.57 23.49 6.91
N GLY A 403 -9.37 23.95 5.95
CA GLY A 403 -10.80 24.14 6.14
C GLY A 403 -11.53 22.85 6.50
N ILE A 404 -11.29 21.77 5.75
CA ILE A 404 -11.90 20.46 5.99
C ILE A 404 -11.48 19.86 7.33
N MET A 405 -10.20 19.99 7.72
CA MET A 405 -9.69 19.50 9.01
C MET A 405 -10.36 20.18 10.22
N SER A 406 -10.93 21.38 10.05
CA SER A 406 -11.68 22.04 11.11
C SER A 406 -13.10 21.49 11.29
N ILE A 407 -13.63 20.72 10.33
CA ILE A 407 -14.96 20.11 10.40
C ILE A 407 -14.89 18.90 11.33
N ASN A 408 -15.71 18.92 12.37
CA ASN A 408 -15.76 17.90 13.42
C ASN A 408 -17.14 17.93 14.10
N ARG A 409 -17.33 17.19 15.20
CA ARG A 409 -18.61 17.17 15.94
C ARG A 409 -19.16 18.55 16.31
N HIS A 410 -18.29 19.53 16.58
CA HIS A 410 -18.66 20.88 17.00
C HIS A 410 -18.82 21.87 15.85
N HIS A 411 -18.36 21.53 14.64
CA HIS A 411 -18.45 22.36 13.44
C HIS A 411 -18.75 21.49 12.23
N GLY A 412 -19.99 21.55 11.73
CA GLY A 412 -20.48 20.69 10.64
C GLY A 412 -20.95 19.29 11.06
N GLY A 413 -20.90 18.95 12.36
CA GLY A 413 -21.34 17.66 12.89
C GLY A 413 -22.85 17.54 13.21
N ALA A 414 -23.60 18.63 13.14
CA ALA A 414 -25.00 18.67 13.57
C ALA A 414 -25.94 17.76 12.76
N ILE A 415 -25.57 17.43 11.52
CA ILE A 415 -26.35 16.55 10.62
C ILE A 415 -26.39 15.12 11.19
N GLU A 416 -25.22 14.57 11.51
CA GLU A 416 -25.10 13.22 12.08
C GLU A 416 -25.75 13.17 13.47
N ASP A 417 -25.50 14.16 14.32
CA ASP A 417 -26.04 14.20 15.68
C ASP A 417 -27.57 14.30 15.67
N CYS A 418 -28.14 15.12 14.78
CA CYS A 418 -29.60 15.20 14.58
C CYS A 418 -30.17 13.85 14.14
N ALA A 419 -29.58 13.22 13.12
CA ALA A 419 -30.02 11.92 12.63
C ALA A 419 -30.06 10.85 13.76
N ARG A 420 -29.05 10.83 14.63
CA ARG A 420 -29.00 9.92 15.78
C ARG A 420 -30.12 10.16 16.78
N GLN A 421 -30.47 11.42 17.06
CA GLN A 421 -31.58 11.74 17.97
C GLN A 421 -32.94 11.44 17.34
N LEU A 422 -33.13 11.77 16.05
CA LEU A 422 -34.35 11.43 15.32
C LEU A 422 -34.56 9.91 15.28
N LYS A 423 -33.49 9.13 15.15
CA LYS A 423 -33.56 7.67 15.26
C LYS A 423 -34.07 7.20 16.61
N LYS A 424 -33.56 7.75 17.72
CA LYS A 424 -34.05 7.39 19.06
C LYS A 424 -35.54 7.68 19.21
N ILE A 425 -36.02 8.79 18.66
CA ILE A 425 -37.44 9.16 18.69
C ILE A 425 -38.27 8.15 17.89
N ALA A 426 -37.86 7.84 16.65
CA ALA A 426 -38.55 6.87 15.81
C ALA A 426 -38.55 5.45 16.41
N ASP A 427 -37.40 5.00 16.93
CA ASP A 427 -37.25 3.71 17.62
C ASP A 427 -38.14 3.64 18.88
N ARG A 428 -38.20 4.73 19.65
CA ARG A 428 -39.05 4.82 20.85
C ARG A 428 -40.53 4.75 20.49
N ALA A 429 -40.96 5.52 19.49
CA ALA A 429 -42.34 5.49 19.02
C ALA A 429 -42.76 4.08 18.59
N ALA A 430 -41.89 3.37 17.87
CA ALA A 430 -42.15 2.00 17.44
C ALA A 430 -42.13 0.99 18.60
N SER A 431 -41.11 1.02 19.46
CA SER A 431 -40.93 0.02 20.54
C SER A 431 -41.93 0.18 21.68
N GLU A 432 -42.29 1.41 22.04
CA GLU A 432 -43.28 1.70 23.09
C GLU A 432 -44.71 1.78 22.52
N SER A 433 -44.89 1.66 21.19
CA SER A 433 -46.19 1.82 20.50
C SER A 433 -46.90 3.13 20.85
N ILE A 434 -46.14 4.22 20.96
CA ILE A 434 -46.63 5.57 21.25
C ILE A 434 -46.58 6.47 20.02
N SER A 435 -47.28 7.60 20.07
CA SER A 435 -47.24 8.58 18.98
C SER A 435 -45.83 9.19 18.82
N MET A 436 -45.51 9.63 17.59
CA MET A 436 -44.24 10.31 17.32
C MET A 436 -44.08 11.60 18.14
N ASP A 437 -45.20 12.31 18.36
CA ASP A 437 -45.26 13.52 19.20
C ASP A 437 -44.91 13.20 20.66
N GLU A 438 -45.46 12.13 21.22
CA GLU A 438 -45.16 11.70 22.58
C GLU A 438 -43.71 11.23 22.73
N ALA A 439 -43.21 10.46 21.77
CA ALA A 439 -41.81 10.01 21.76
C ALA A 439 -40.83 11.19 21.67
N ALA A 440 -41.14 12.21 20.85
CA ALA A 440 -40.35 13.42 20.74
C ALA A 440 -40.36 14.22 22.06
N ALA A 441 -41.54 14.44 22.65
CA ALA A 441 -41.67 15.16 23.91
C ALA A 441 -40.88 14.49 25.05
N ARG A 442 -40.98 13.16 25.19
CA ARG A 442 -40.22 12.39 26.19
C ARG A 442 -38.71 12.46 25.95
N THR A 443 -38.29 12.37 24.69
CA THR A 443 -36.87 12.45 24.35
C THR A 443 -36.30 13.84 24.66
N LEU A 444 -37.03 14.91 24.31
CA LEU A 444 -36.64 16.28 24.64
C LEU A 444 -36.62 16.55 26.15
N ALA A 445 -37.56 15.97 26.91
CA ALA A 445 -37.54 16.06 28.37
C ALA A 445 -36.28 15.42 28.96
N ALA A 446 -35.93 14.20 28.52
CA ALA A 446 -34.73 13.51 28.96
C ALA A 446 -33.44 14.28 28.58
N MET A 447 -33.37 14.85 27.38
CA MET A 447 -32.24 15.69 26.96
C MET A 447 -32.12 16.94 27.84
N LYS A 448 -33.25 17.59 28.17
CA LYS A 448 -33.28 18.76 29.04
C LYS A 448 -32.78 18.42 30.45
N GLU A 449 -33.17 17.28 31.00
CA GLU A 449 -32.68 16.79 32.31
C GLU A 449 -31.18 16.52 32.29
N ALA A 450 -30.66 15.98 31.17
CA ALA A 450 -29.23 15.76 30.96
C ALA A 450 -28.44 17.05 30.67
N GLY A 451 -29.11 18.19 30.45
CA GLY A 451 -28.48 19.44 30.04
C GLY A 451 -28.09 19.51 28.55
N ASP A 452 -28.55 18.55 27.75
CA ASP A 452 -28.29 18.46 26.32
C ASP A 452 -29.23 19.37 25.50
N ARG A 453 -28.77 19.76 24.32
CA ARG A 453 -29.57 20.50 23.33
C ARG A 453 -29.88 19.61 22.14
N MET A 454 -31.07 19.78 21.56
CA MET A 454 -31.44 19.07 20.34
C MET A 454 -30.62 19.61 19.14
N PRO A 455 -29.72 18.81 18.55
CA PRO A 455 -28.99 19.20 17.34
C PRO A 455 -29.93 19.32 16.14
N GLY A 456 -29.60 20.22 15.21
CA GLY A 456 -30.41 20.46 14.00
C GLY A 456 -31.64 21.37 14.19
N PHE A 457 -31.82 21.95 15.39
CA PHE A 457 -32.92 22.86 15.71
C PHE A 457 -32.40 24.19 16.30
N GLY A 458 -33.05 25.27 15.91
CA GLY A 458 -32.69 26.64 16.24
C GLY A 458 -31.81 27.31 15.17
N HIS A 459 -32.02 28.61 15.01
CA HIS A 459 -31.24 29.43 14.08
C HIS A 459 -31.03 30.85 14.65
N ARG A 460 -29.88 31.45 14.37
CA ARG A 460 -29.54 32.81 14.86
C ARG A 460 -30.34 33.92 14.16
N TYR A 461 -30.68 33.71 12.89
CA TYR A 461 -31.26 34.73 12.01
C TYR A 461 -32.65 34.40 11.46
N HIS A 462 -33.08 33.14 11.54
CA HIS A 462 -34.25 32.66 10.81
C HIS A 462 -35.26 32.14 11.80
N THR A 463 -36.48 32.65 11.69
CA THR A 463 -37.66 32.04 12.32
C THR A 463 -38.16 30.84 11.51
N ARG A 464 -37.75 30.75 10.24
CA ARG A 464 -37.94 29.60 9.34
C ARG A 464 -36.79 29.56 8.33
N ASP A 465 -36.00 28.49 8.31
CA ASP A 465 -34.88 28.38 7.36
C ASP A 465 -35.41 28.05 5.96
N PRO A 466 -35.19 28.91 4.94
CA PRO A 466 -35.70 28.70 3.58
C PRO A 466 -35.09 27.47 2.91
N ARG A 467 -33.86 27.08 3.27
CA ARG A 467 -33.20 25.89 2.72
C ARG A 467 -33.86 24.63 3.24
N ALA A 468 -34.11 24.57 4.55
CA ALA A 468 -34.81 23.45 5.17
C ALA A 468 -36.22 23.26 4.57
N ALA A 469 -36.96 24.36 4.36
CA ALA A 469 -38.27 24.33 3.73
C ALA A 469 -38.23 23.77 2.29
N ARG A 470 -37.27 24.23 1.48
CA ARG A 470 -37.11 23.75 0.09
C ARG A 470 -36.66 22.28 0.03
N LEU A 471 -35.75 21.85 0.91
CA LEU A 471 -35.31 20.46 0.98
C LEU A 471 -36.47 19.51 1.33
N PHE A 472 -37.34 19.88 2.27
CA PHE A 472 -38.52 19.07 2.59
C PHE A 472 -39.56 19.03 1.47
N GLU A 473 -39.68 20.09 0.67
CA GLU A 473 -40.52 20.07 -0.53
C GLU A 473 -39.99 19.07 -1.56
N LEU A 474 -38.70 19.15 -1.89
CA LEU A 474 -38.03 18.24 -2.82
C LEU A 474 -38.04 16.79 -2.30
N ALA A 475 -37.92 16.59 -0.99
CA ALA A 475 -38.04 15.26 -0.39
C ALA A 475 -39.43 14.65 -0.63
N ARG A 476 -40.50 15.43 -0.44
CA ARG A 476 -41.88 14.98 -0.75
C ARG A 476 -42.06 14.69 -2.25
N GLU A 477 -41.54 15.55 -3.13
CA GLU A 477 -41.55 15.31 -4.58
C GLU A 477 -40.83 13.99 -4.95
N ALA A 478 -39.79 13.64 -4.21
CA ALA A 478 -39.06 12.38 -4.38
C ALA A 478 -39.70 11.17 -3.67
N GLY A 479 -40.86 11.35 -3.03
CA GLY A 479 -41.52 10.29 -2.26
C GLY A 479 -40.80 9.93 -0.95
N VAL A 480 -39.95 10.82 -0.45
CA VAL A 480 -39.21 10.68 0.81
C VAL A 480 -39.93 11.49 1.90
N ASP A 481 -40.71 10.79 2.74
CA ASP A 481 -41.34 11.36 3.94
C ASP A 481 -41.56 10.26 5.00
N GLY A 482 -40.45 9.74 5.50
CA GLY A 482 -40.42 8.57 6.37
C GLY A 482 -40.51 8.91 7.86
N PRO A 483 -40.17 7.95 8.73
CA PRO A 483 -40.25 8.13 10.18
C PRO A 483 -39.33 9.23 10.71
N TYR A 484 -38.19 9.50 10.08
CA TYR A 484 -37.22 10.48 10.58
C TYR A 484 -37.68 11.91 10.28
N MET A 485 -38.23 12.19 9.09
CA MET A 485 -38.87 13.48 8.81
C MET A 485 -40.12 13.71 9.65
N LYS A 486 -40.90 12.67 9.95
CA LYS A 486 -42.03 12.74 10.91
C LYS A 486 -41.55 13.07 12.32
N ALA A 487 -40.47 12.43 12.79
CA ALA A 487 -39.85 12.74 14.07
C ALA A 487 -39.36 14.20 14.13
N ALA A 488 -38.79 14.71 13.04
CA ALA A 488 -38.33 16.09 12.99
C ALA A 488 -39.47 17.10 13.14
N ARG A 489 -40.63 16.85 12.51
CA ARG A 489 -41.85 17.66 12.68
C ARG A 489 -42.41 17.57 14.10
N ALA A 490 -42.39 16.38 14.70
CA ALA A 490 -42.82 16.18 16.09
C ALA A 490 -41.95 16.94 17.10
N VAL A 491 -40.64 17.02 16.86
CA VAL A 491 -39.70 17.82 17.65
C VAL A 491 -40.00 19.33 17.51
N GLU A 492 -40.18 19.81 16.28
CA GLU A 492 -40.53 21.23 16.03
C GLU A 492 -41.85 21.61 16.72
N LYS A 493 -42.87 20.74 16.64
CA LYS A 493 -44.14 20.90 17.35
C LYS A 493 -43.95 20.94 18.87
N SER A 494 -43.16 20.02 19.43
CA SER A 494 -42.88 19.98 20.87
C SER A 494 -42.22 21.28 21.37
N PHE A 495 -41.33 21.88 20.56
CA PHE A 495 -40.74 23.19 20.86
C PHE A 495 -41.76 24.34 20.82
N ALA A 496 -42.67 24.32 19.84
CA ALA A 496 -43.77 25.27 19.77
C ALA A 496 -44.72 25.17 20.98
N ASP A 497 -45.10 23.96 21.37
CA ASP A 497 -45.95 23.69 22.54
C ASP A 497 -45.28 24.15 23.86
N ALA A 498 -43.95 24.03 23.95
CA ALA A 498 -43.16 24.53 25.06
C ALA A 498 -42.92 26.06 25.05
N LYS A 499 -43.59 26.81 24.15
CA LYS A 499 -43.43 28.26 23.94
C LYS A 499 -41.98 28.69 23.67
N LYS A 500 -41.17 27.79 23.12
CA LYS A 500 -39.78 28.03 22.70
C LYS A 500 -39.62 27.56 21.26
N ALA A 501 -40.25 28.26 20.32
CA ALA A 501 -40.24 27.90 18.91
C ALA A 501 -38.81 27.91 18.34
N LEU A 502 -38.22 26.72 18.24
CA LEU A 502 -36.91 26.50 17.61
C LEU A 502 -37.17 25.84 16.26
N PRO A 503 -37.01 26.57 15.13
CA PRO A 503 -37.25 25.99 13.82
C PRO A 503 -36.17 24.96 13.50
N ILE A 504 -36.51 23.96 12.71
CA ILE A 504 -35.49 23.08 12.13
C ILE A 504 -34.57 23.89 11.20
N ASN A 505 -33.26 23.66 11.31
CA ASN A 505 -32.28 24.27 10.42
C ASN A 505 -31.92 23.35 9.24
N VAL A 506 -31.09 23.84 8.33
CA VAL A 506 -30.65 23.04 7.17
C VAL A 506 -29.99 21.71 7.57
N ASP A 507 -29.16 21.70 8.62
CA ASP A 507 -28.45 20.50 9.06
C ASP A 507 -29.44 19.44 9.57
N GLY A 508 -30.45 19.87 10.33
CA GLY A 508 -31.51 19.00 10.82
C GLY A 508 -32.36 18.43 9.69
N ALA A 509 -32.67 19.24 8.68
CA ALA A 509 -33.42 18.80 7.50
C ALA A 509 -32.62 17.74 6.70
N ILE A 510 -31.33 17.99 6.45
CA ILE A 510 -30.45 17.02 5.77
C ILE A 510 -30.38 15.72 6.57
N GLY A 511 -30.18 15.79 7.89
CA GLY A 511 -30.08 14.61 8.76
C GLY A 511 -31.36 13.76 8.73
N ALA A 512 -32.54 14.40 8.73
CA ALA A 512 -33.82 13.70 8.61
C ALA A 512 -33.99 13.02 7.23
N ILE A 513 -33.73 13.76 6.14
CA ILE A 513 -33.92 13.27 4.77
C ILE A 513 -32.97 12.11 4.46
N LEU A 514 -31.68 12.24 4.77
CA LEU A 514 -30.70 11.18 4.51
C LEU A 514 -30.99 9.92 5.33
N SER A 515 -31.56 10.07 6.53
CA SER A 515 -32.00 8.93 7.35
C SER A 515 -33.21 8.22 6.72
N ASP A 516 -34.18 8.96 6.19
CA ASP A 516 -35.33 8.38 5.47
C ASP A 516 -34.94 7.74 4.12
N LEU A 517 -33.83 8.18 3.52
CA LEU A 517 -33.19 7.50 2.39
C LEU A 517 -32.44 6.22 2.78
N GLY A 518 -32.36 5.89 4.07
CA GLY A 518 -31.69 4.68 4.58
C GLY A 518 -30.16 4.77 4.59
N MET A 519 -29.59 5.96 4.43
CA MET A 519 -28.14 6.14 4.44
C MET A 519 -27.56 6.04 5.85
N ASN A 520 -26.31 5.55 5.96
CA ASN A 520 -25.63 5.43 7.26
C ASN A 520 -25.27 6.83 7.81
N PRO A 521 -25.73 7.22 9.01
CA PRO A 521 -25.43 8.52 9.62
C PRO A 521 -23.94 8.86 9.71
N ALA A 522 -23.07 7.87 9.85
CA ALA A 522 -21.62 8.07 9.90
C ALA A 522 -21.04 8.69 8.61
N ALA A 523 -21.78 8.62 7.49
CA ALA A 523 -21.38 9.23 6.22
C ALA A 523 -21.90 10.66 6.02
N PHE A 524 -22.81 11.15 6.88
CA PHE A 524 -23.53 12.41 6.63
C PHE A 524 -22.61 13.62 6.69
N ASN A 525 -21.67 13.64 7.64
CA ASN A 525 -20.65 14.67 7.71
C ASN A 525 -19.75 14.67 6.47
N GLY A 526 -19.52 13.51 5.85
CA GLY A 526 -18.81 13.40 4.58
C GLY A 526 -19.54 14.10 3.43
N ILE A 527 -20.87 14.00 3.38
CA ILE A 527 -21.70 14.71 2.37
C ILE A 527 -21.58 16.22 2.57
N PHE A 528 -21.63 16.69 3.81
CA PHE A 528 -21.38 18.11 4.12
C PHE A 528 -19.99 18.54 3.69
N MET A 529 -18.94 17.76 4.02
CA MET A 529 -17.57 18.04 3.59
C MET A 529 -17.46 18.15 2.06
N ILE A 530 -18.06 17.22 1.31
CA ILE A 530 -18.08 17.23 -0.17
C ILE A 530 -18.71 18.50 -0.72
N ALA A 531 -19.80 18.98 -0.12
CA ALA A 531 -20.45 20.22 -0.53
C ALA A 531 -19.64 21.48 -0.15
N ARG A 532 -18.79 21.36 0.88
CA ARG A 532 -18.16 22.48 1.58
C ARG A 532 -16.75 22.80 1.06
N THR A 533 -16.16 21.90 0.27
CA THR A 533 -14.92 22.07 -0.52
C THR A 533 -15.19 22.81 -1.81
#